data_AF-A0A4R6CSN7-F1
#
_entry.id   AF-A0A4R6CSN7-F1
#
_cell.length_a   1.000
_cell.length_b   1.000
_cell.length_c   1.000
_cell.angle_alpha   90.00
_cell.angle_beta   90.00
_cell.angle_gamma   90.00
#
_symmetry.space_group_name_H-M   'P 1'
#
loop_
_entity.id
_entity.type
_entity.pdbx_description
1 polymer ?
#
loop_
_entity_poly.entity_id
_entity_poly.type
_entity_poly.pdbx_seq_one_letter_code
_entity_poly.pdbx_strand_id
1 'polypeptide(L)' 'MQDYFLLNQNKELSTEELLNHVWKNDLDANSEVVWIYVSYLRQKLQSIQSSVRIEGDKGGSYKLVK' A
#
# COMPACT_ATOMS: atom_id res chain seq x y z
N MET A 1 -0.97 -7.51 -5.42
CA MET A 1 -0.91 -6.42 -4.41
C MET A 1 -2.28 -5.96 -3.92
N GLN A 2 -3.23 -5.66 -4.83
CA GLN A 2 -4.52 -5.07 -4.47
C GLN A 2 -5.27 -5.91 -3.44
N ASP A 3 -5.44 -7.21 -3.68
CA ASP A 3 -6.07 -8.11 -2.70
C ASP A 3 -5.30 -8.21 -1.39
N TYR A 4 -3.97 -8.18 -1.42
CA TYR A 4 -3.16 -8.29 -0.20
C TYR A 4 -3.38 -7.10 0.76
N PHE A 5 -3.49 -5.89 0.21
CA PHE A 5 -3.83 -4.70 1.00
C PHE A 5 -5.28 -4.73 1.50
N LEU A 6 -6.22 -5.17 0.66
CA LEU A 6 -7.63 -5.27 1.03
C LEU A 6 -7.90 -6.39 2.05
N LEU A 7 -7.16 -7.51 2.00
CA LEU A 7 -7.26 -8.64 2.92
C LEU A 7 -6.66 -8.35 4.30
N ASN A 8 -5.73 -7.39 4.39
CA ASN A 8 -5.08 -6.97 5.64
C ASN A 8 -5.65 -5.63 6.17
N GLN A 9 -6.96 -5.41 5.96
CA GLN A 9 -7.65 -4.21 6.46
C GLN A 9 -7.45 -4.06 7.99
N ASN A 10 -7.16 -2.85 8.45
CA ASN A 10 -6.76 -2.49 9.83
C ASN A 10 -5.38 -2.96 10.32
N LYS A 11 -4.57 -3.65 9.50
CA LYS A 11 -3.18 -3.99 9.85
C LYS A 11 -2.22 -2.90 9.38
N GLU A 12 -1.23 -2.56 10.19
CA GLU A 12 -0.10 -1.76 9.74
C GLU A 12 0.85 -2.65 8.94
N LEU A 13 1.14 -2.21 7.72
CA LEU A 13 2.05 -2.89 6.80
C LEU A 13 3.25 -1.98 6.55
N SER A 14 4.42 -2.38 7.05
CA SER A 14 5.66 -1.65 6.81
C SER A 14 6.03 -1.68 5.33
N THR A 15 6.73 -0.66 4.85
CA THR A 15 7.25 -0.64 3.47
C THR A 15 8.06 -1.91 3.13
N GLU A 16 8.85 -2.42 4.07
CA GLU A 16 9.61 -3.68 3.91
C GLU A 16 8.71 -4.91 3.79
N GLU A 17 7.64 -5.00 4.58
CA GLU A 17 6.68 -6.12 4.49
C GLU A 17 5.99 -6.13 3.12
N LEU A 18 5.65 -4.96 2.61
CA LEU A 18 5.05 -4.79 1.29
C LEU A 18 6.03 -5.19 0.19
N LEU A 19 7.28 -4.73 0.25
CA LEU A 19 8.34 -5.15 -0.68
C LEU A 19 8.50 -6.67 -0.68
N ASN A 20 8.62 -7.28 0.49
CA ASN A 20 8.84 -8.72 0.61
C ASN A 20 7.65 -9.58 0.19
N HIS A 21 6.41 -9.12 0.38
CA HIS A 21 5.22 -9.90 0.01
C HIS A 21 4.75 -9.66 -1.43
N VAL A 22 4.89 -8.44 -1.94
CA VAL A 22 4.32 -8.04 -3.23
C VAL A 22 5.39 -8.02 -4.32
N TRP A 23 6.58 -7.58 -3.98
CA TRP A 23 7.72 -7.42 -4.89
C TRP A 23 8.87 -8.39 -4.58
N LYS A 24 8.56 -9.55 -3.99
CA LYS A 24 9.54 -10.58 -3.58
C LYS A 24 10.58 -10.93 -4.66
N ASN A 25 10.17 -10.91 -5.93
CA ASN A 25 10.99 -11.32 -7.07
C ASN A 25 11.51 -10.12 -7.90
N ASP A 26 11.28 -8.90 -7.42
CA ASP A 26 11.67 -7.67 -8.09
C ASP A 26 12.81 -7.04 -7.28
N LEU A 27 14.04 -7.27 -7.73
CA LEU A 27 15.26 -6.84 -7.04
C LEU A 27 15.48 -5.32 -7.12
N ASP A 28 14.82 -4.65 -8.07
CA ASP A 28 14.86 -3.20 -8.24
C ASP A 28 13.74 -2.50 -7.46
N ALA A 29 12.79 -3.25 -6.90
CA ALA A 29 11.72 -2.70 -6.11
C ALA A 29 12.26 -2.10 -4.81
N ASN A 30 11.90 -0.84 -4.58
CA ASN A 30 12.32 -0.08 -3.41
C ASN A 30 11.13 0.70 -2.83
N SER A 31 11.39 1.42 -1.74
CA SER A 31 10.41 2.26 -1.06
C SER A 31 9.72 3.29 -1.98
N GLU A 32 10.36 3.70 -3.08
CA GLU A 32 9.76 4.62 -4.05
C GLU A 32 8.67 3.95 -4.88
N VAL A 33 8.93 2.72 -5.36
CA VAL A 33 7.92 1.93 -6.08
C VAL A 33 6.70 1.68 -5.19
N VAL A 34 6.91 1.39 -3.91
CA VAL A 34 5.81 1.21 -2.95
C VAL A 34 5.01 2.49 -2.81
N TRP A 35 5.68 3.62 -2.63
CA TRP A 35 5.03 4.93 -2.49
C TRP A 35 4.20 5.32 -3.73
N ILE A 36 4.74 5.12 -4.92
CA ILE A 36 4.03 5.38 -6.19
C ILE A 36 2.77 4.53 -6.25
N TYR A 37 2.88 3.24 -5.92
CA TYR A 37 1.74 2.33 -5.95
C TYR A 37 0.67 2.69 -4.91
N VAL A 38 1.07 3.02 -3.68
CA VAL A 38 0.15 3.49 -2.63
C VAL A 38 -0.56 4.77 -3.06
N SER A 39 0.17 5.72 -3.65
CA SER A 39 -0.40 6.98 -4.16
C SER A 39 -1.43 6.73 -5.27
N TYR A 40 -1.13 5.80 -6.19
CA TYR A 40 -2.07 5.37 -7.22
C TYR A 40 -3.33 4.73 -6.61
N LEU A 41 -3.16 3.86 -5.61
CA LEU A 41 -4.30 3.21 -4.95
C LEU A 41 -5.18 4.22 -4.21
N ARG A 42 -4.57 5.21 -3.54
CA ARG A 42 -5.27 6.33 -2.91
C ARG A 42 -6.14 7.09 -3.91
N GLN A 43 -5.57 7.48 -5.05
CA GLN A 43 -6.32 8.17 -6.11
C GLN A 43 -7.47 7.31 -6.64
N LYS A 44 -7.24 6.01 -6.84
CA LYS A 44 -8.27 5.07 -7.30
C LYS A 44 -9.43 4.96 -6.29
N LEU A 45 -9.12 4.82 -5.00
CA LEU A 45 -10.13 4.78 -3.92
C LEU A 45 -10.92 6.08 -3.82
N GLN A 46 -10.24 7.22 -3.95
CA GLN A 46 -10.88 8.53 -3.97
C GLN A 46 -11.81 8.70 -5.19
N SER A 47 -11.38 8.23 -6.37
CA SER A 47 -12.16 8.30 -7.61
C SER A 47 -13.46 7.52 -7.55
N ILE A 48 -13.54 6.46 -6.73
CA ILE A 48 -14.77 5.66 -6.56
C ILE A 48 -15.58 6.07 -5.32
N GLN A 49 -15.23 7.19 -4.67
CA GLN A 49 -15.81 7.62 -3.40
C GLN A 49 -15.85 6.49 -2.36
N SER A 50 -14.76 5.74 -2.28
CA SER A 50 -14.68 4.63 -1.33
C SER A 50 -14.74 5.16 0.09
N SER A 51 -15.43 4.43 0.98
CA SER A 51 -15.35 4.69 2.41
C SER A 51 -13.97 4.34 3.00
N VAL A 52 -13.12 3.62 2.27
CA VAL A 52 -11.79 3.25 2.76
C VAL A 52 -10.70 4.15 2.19
N ARG A 53 -9.71 4.47 3.02
CA ARG A 53 -8.52 5.27 2.68
C ARG A 53 -7.25 4.60 3.22
N ILE A 54 -6.12 4.91 2.61
CA ILE A 54 -4.81 4.44 3.06
C ILE A 54 -4.09 5.57 3.78
N GLU A 55 -3.78 5.39 5.05
CA GLU A 55 -2.93 6.29 5.85
C GLU A 55 -1.47 5.79 5.86
N GLY A 56 -0.51 6.68 6.11
CA GLY A 56 0.92 6.39 6.12
C GLY A 56 1.78 7.28 5.20
N ASP A 57 3.08 7.34 5.49
CA ASP A 57 4.04 8.20 4.80
C ASP A 57 5.15 7.38 4.10
N LYS A 58 5.83 8.00 3.13
CA LYS A 58 6.92 7.36 2.36
C LYS A 58 8.00 6.84 3.31
N GLY A 59 8.29 5.54 3.20
CA GLY A 59 9.29 4.87 4.04
C GLY A 59 8.81 4.47 5.43
N GLY A 60 7.55 4.77 5.79
CA GLY A 60 6.92 4.31 7.01
C GLY A 60 6.06 3.06 6.81
N SER A 61 5.03 2.96 7.64
CA SER A 61 3.99 1.93 7.56
C SER A 61 2.73 2.50 6.93
N TYR A 62 2.00 1.64 6.22
CA TYR A 62 0.72 1.98 5.62
C TYR A 62 -0.41 1.19 6.29
N LYS A 63 -1.56 1.82 6.46
CA LYS A 63 -2.74 1.21 7.06
C LYS A 63 -3.98 1.54 6.26
N LEU A 64 -4.80 0.53 6.01
CA LEU A 64 -6.10 0.71 5.39
C LEU A 64 -7.15 0.97 6.49
N VAL A 65 -7.74 2.17 6.47
CA VAL A 65 -8.75 2.61 7.44
C VAL A 65 -10.07 2.90 6.72
N LYS A 66 -11.19 2.71 7.42
CA LYS A 66 -12.55 2.98 6.93
C LYS A 66 -13.13 4.20 7.63
#